data_AF-A0A7S0ND32-F1
#
_entry.id   AF-A0A7S0ND32-F1
#
_cell.length_a   1.000
_cell.length_b   1.000
_cell.length_c   1.000
_cell.angle_alpha   90.00
_cell.angle_beta   90.00
_cell.angle_gamma   90.00
#
_symmetry.space_group_name_H-M   'P 1'
#
loop_
_entity.id
_entity.type
_entity.pdbx_description
1 polymer ?
#
loop_
_entity_poly.entity_id
_entity_poly.type
_entity_poly.pdbx_seq_one_letter_code
_entity_poly.pdbx_strand_id
1 'polypeptide(L)'
;EVVRIEEVIRKIIQVVCSTLIDAIRSGGALEVNDGQIPSFINFACSVPECLSEEQRNVIAAGIKEALEEGLGPNTPLLLVNETLAIAMQYSSIPPIIAKTFMCIDLGASKLTVSIFELKRKDVDSFCLQEVMSRTNVFVS
;
A
#
# COMPACT_ATOMS: atom_id res chain seq x y z
N GLU A 1 -22.30 18.93 14.03
CA GLU A 1 -20.93 19.45 13.84
C GLU A 1 -20.31 18.85 12.60
N VAL A 2 -19.71 19.67 11.75
CA VAL A 2 -18.91 19.18 10.62
C VAL A 2 -17.51 18.90 11.16
N VAL A 3 -17.21 17.64 11.47
CA VAL A 3 -15.85 17.22 11.84
C VAL A 3 -14.94 17.51 10.65
N ARG A 4 -13.90 18.33 10.85
CA ARG A 4 -12.99 18.70 9.76
C ARG A 4 -12.08 17.52 9.46
N ILE A 5 -11.96 17.13 8.19
CA ILE A 5 -11.11 16.00 7.75
C ILE A 5 -9.66 16.11 8.27
N GLU A 6 -9.16 17.34 8.44
CA GLU A 6 -7.85 17.64 9.04
C GLU A 6 -7.74 17.11 10.49
N GLU A 7 -8.80 17.21 11.30
CA GLU A 7 -8.80 16.72 12.69
C GLU A 7 -8.78 15.19 12.76
N VAL A 8 -9.42 14.53 11.78
CA VAL A 8 -9.38 13.07 11.63
C VAL A 8 -7.97 12.62 11.24
N ILE A 9 -7.35 13.27 10.26
CA ILE A 9 -5.96 12.99 9.83
C ILE A 9 -5.00 13.17 11.02
N ARG A 10 -5.11 14.26 11.77
CA ARG A 10 -4.27 14.51 12.96
C ARG A 10 -4.39 13.40 14.02
N LYS A 11 -5.60 12.90 14.27
CA LYS A 11 -5.81 11.78 15.22
C LYS A 11 -5.21 10.47 14.70
N ILE A 12 -5.33 10.17 13.41
CA ILE A 12 -4.71 8.98 12.81
C ILE A 12 -3.19 9.03 12.95
N ILE A 13 -2.57 10.18 12.66
CA ILE A 13 -1.12 10.40 12.85
C ILE A 13 -0.71 10.07 14.29
N GLN A 14 -1.44 10.60 15.28
CA GLN A 14 -1.13 10.39 16.68
C GLN A 14 -1.18 8.90 17.10
N VAL A 15 -2.16 8.15 16.58
CA VAL A 15 -2.30 6.70 16.86
C VAL A 15 -1.22 5.89 16.16
N VAL A 16 -0.96 6.17 14.88
CA VAL A 16 0.06 5.42 14.10
C VAL A 16 1.46 5.65 14.66
N CYS A 17 1.82 6.89 14.98
CA CYS A 17 3.14 7.22 15.55
C CYS A 17 3.37 6.60 16.93
N SER A 18 2.33 6.39 17.74
CA SER A 18 2.47 5.73 19.04
C SER A 18 2.57 4.21 18.94
N THR A 19 2.03 3.59 17.89
CA THR A 19 1.94 2.12 17.75
C THR A 19 3.09 1.52 16.92
N LEU A 20 3.66 2.28 15.98
CA LEU A 20 4.76 1.83 15.09
C LEU A 20 6.04 1.45 15.84
N ILE A 21 6.36 2.15 16.94
CA ILE A 21 7.55 1.86 17.75
C ILE A 21 7.43 0.49 18.42
N ASP A 22 6.23 0.09 18.82
CA ASP A 22 5.98 -1.19 19.50
C ASP A 22 5.95 -2.36 18.50
N ALA A 23 5.44 -2.14 17.28
CA ALA A 23 5.46 -3.14 16.19
C ALA A 23 6.88 -3.45 15.69
N ILE A 24 7.74 -2.44 15.58
CA ILE A 24 9.15 -2.62 15.20
C ILE A 24 9.91 -3.38 16.29
N ARG A 25 9.66 -3.07 17.57
CA ARG A 25 10.30 -3.75 18.71
C ARG A 25 9.86 -5.20 18.89
N SER A 26 8.72 -5.59 18.33
CA SER A 26 8.18 -6.95 18.41
C SER A 26 8.53 -7.84 17.21
N GLY A 27 9.32 -7.37 16.24
CA GLY A 27 9.88 -8.21 15.17
C GLY A 27 8.88 -8.71 14.13
N GLY A 28 7.71 -8.08 14.01
CA GLY A 28 6.50 -8.63 13.37
C GLY A 28 6.47 -8.75 11.84
N ALA A 29 7.61 -8.89 11.14
CA ALA A 29 7.61 -8.95 9.67
C ALA A 29 7.61 -10.38 9.09
N LEU A 30 7.90 -11.42 9.87
CA LEU A 30 8.04 -12.80 9.36
C LEU A 30 7.63 -13.86 10.40
N GLU A 31 6.41 -13.79 10.94
CA GLU A 31 5.83 -14.96 11.62
C GLU A 31 5.14 -15.85 10.57
N VAL A 32 5.83 -16.89 10.12
CA VAL A 32 5.24 -18.03 9.40
C VAL A 32 4.75 -19.02 10.45
N ASN A 33 3.43 -19.21 10.56
CA ASN A 33 2.76 -20.02 11.61
C ASN A 33 3.19 -21.49 11.66
N ASP A 34 3.94 -21.96 10.66
CA ASP A 34 4.29 -23.37 10.42
C ASP A 34 5.75 -23.58 9.98
N GLY A 35 6.58 -22.53 9.96
CA GLY A 35 7.99 -22.62 9.58
C GLY A 35 8.26 -23.03 8.13
N GLN A 36 7.22 -23.20 7.31
CA GLN A 36 7.35 -23.42 5.88
C GLN A 36 7.27 -22.09 5.16
N ILE A 37 8.33 -21.73 4.45
CA ILE A 37 8.31 -20.60 3.53
C ILE A 37 7.38 -20.99 2.38
N PRO A 38 6.23 -20.32 2.17
CA PRO A 38 5.37 -20.57 1.03
C PRO A 38 6.20 -20.41 -0.26
N SER A 39 5.97 -21.26 -1.27
CA SER A 39 6.53 -21.01 -2.59
C SER A 39 5.90 -19.74 -3.16
N PHE A 40 6.57 -18.60 -2.99
CA PHE A 40 6.11 -17.32 -3.50
C PHE A 40 6.30 -17.31 -5.02
N ILE A 41 5.23 -17.59 -5.76
CA ILE A 41 5.27 -17.68 -7.24
C ILE A 41 5.13 -16.29 -7.89
N ASN A 42 4.65 -15.28 -7.16
CA ASN A 42 4.50 -13.91 -7.65
C ASN A 42 4.79 -12.91 -6.53
N PHE A 43 5.52 -11.83 -6.83
CA PHE A 43 5.84 -10.78 -5.87
C PHE A 43 5.12 -9.48 -6.23
N ALA A 44 4.53 -8.85 -5.22
CA ALA A 44 4.06 -7.48 -5.33
C ALA A 44 4.84 -6.61 -4.34
N CYS A 45 5.32 -5.46 -4.79
CA CYS A 45 5.97 -4.46 -3.96
C CYS A 45 5.27 -3.12 -4.15
N SER A 46 4.91 -2.48 -3.05
CA SER A 46 4.34 -1.13 -3.08
C SER A 46 5.44 -0.08 -2.96
N VAL A 47 5.32 1.01 -3.72
CA VAL A 47 6.23 2.14 -3.68
C VAL A 47 5.47 3.46 -3.57
N PRO A 48 6.09 4.53 -3.05
CA PRO A 48 5.47 5.84 -2.98
C PRO A 48 4.93 6.33 -4.33
N GLU A 49 3.78 6.98 -4.29
CA GLU A 49 3.09 7.54 -5.46
C GLU A 49 3.89 8.68 -6.09
N CYS A 50 4.69 9.40 -5.30
CA CYS A 50 5.48 10.54 -5.76
C CYS A 50 6.73 10.18 -6.58
N LEU A 51 7.08 8.89 -6.67
CA LEU A 51 8.25 8.48 -7.45
C LEU A 51 7.98 8.60 -8.95
N SER A 52 8.92 9.20 -9.67
CA SER A 52 8.89 9.27 -11.14
C SER A 52 8.99 7.88 -11.76
N GLU A 53 8.64 7.78 -13.06
CA GLU A 53 8.75 6.52 -13.79
C GLU A 53 10.20 6.01 -13.81
N GLU A 54 11.19 6.90 -13.97
CA GLU A 54 12.60 6.54 -13.94
C GLU A 54 13.01 5.99 -12.57
N GLN A 55 12.58 6.62 -11.48
CA GLN A 55 12.86 6.15 -10.12
C GLN A 55 12.21 4.79 -9.86
N ARG A 56 10.98 4.59 -10.34
CA ARG A 56 10.28 3.30 -10.29
C ARG A 56 11.03 2.22 -11.06
N ASN A 57 11.55 2.52 -12.24
CA ASN A 57 12.31 1.57 -13.05
C ASN A 57 13.62 1.16 -12.35
N VAL A 58 14.32 2.09 -11.70
CA VAL A 58 15.52 1.78 -10.90
C VAL A 58 15.18 0.84 -9.75
N ILE A 59 14.10 1.11 -9.02
CA ILE A 59 13.62 0.25 -7.92
C ILE A 59 13.21 -1.14 -8.46
N ALA A 60 12.46 -1.18 -9.57
CA ALA A 60 12.04 -2.42 -10.21
C ALA A 60 13.22 -3.31 -10.58
N ALA A 61 14.26 -2.71 -11.16
CA ALA A 61 15.47 -3.41 -11.56
C ALA A 61 16.20 -4.00 -10.35
N GLY A 62 16.39 -3.22 -9.28
CA GLY A 62 17.05 -3.70 -8.06
C GLY A 62 16.27 -4.81 -7.35
N ILE A 63 14.93 -4.73 -7.31
CA ILE A 63 14.10 -5.80 -6.76
C ILE A 63 14.21 -7.06 -7.63
N LYS A 64 14.16 -6.90 -8.96
CA LYS A 64 14.22 -8.02 -9.89
C LYS A 64 15.56 -8.77 -9.78
N GLU A 65 16.68 -8.06 -9.69
CA GLU A 65 17.99 -8.64 -9.44
C GLU A 65 18.00 -9.49 -8.16
N ALA A 66 17.48 -8.96 -7.05
CA ALA A 66 17.38 -9.70 -5.79
C ALA A 66 16.46 -10.94 -5.87
N LEU A 67 15.35 -10.85 -6.62
CA LEU A 67 14.46 -11.99 -6.87
C LEU A 67 15.16 -13.06 -7.72
N GLU A 68 15.94 -12.66 -8.73
CA GLU A 68 16.66 -13.59 -9.59
C GLU A 68 17.78 -14.32 -8.85
N GLU A 69 18.51 -13.62 -7.97
CA GLU A 69 19.52 -14.22 -7.10
C GLU A 69 18.92 -15.19 -6.07
N GLY A 70 17.78 -14.83 -5.48
CA GLY A 70 17.18 -15.60 -4.38
C GLY A 70 16.26 -16.74 -4.81
N LEU A 71 15.54 -16.58 -5.92
CA LEU A 71 14.43 -17.46 -6.33
C LEU A 71 14.56 -17.97 -7.77
N GLY A 72 15.43 -17.36 -8.56
CA GLY A 72 15.72 -17.76 -9.94
C GLY A 72 15.11 -16.84 -11.01
N PRO A 73 15.50 -17.07 -12.27
CA PRO A 73 15.18 -16.18 -13.38
C PRO A 73 13.68 -16.13 -13.66
N ASN A 74 13.21 -14.97 -14.14
CA ASN A 74 11.82 -14.72 -14.56
C ASN A 74 10.76 -14.71 -13.44
N THR A 75 11.14 -14.50 -12.18
CA THR A 75 10.18 -14.29 -11.10
C THR A 75 9.34 -13.03 -11.38
N PRO A 76 7.99 -13.12 -11.46
CA PRO A 76 7.15 -11.96 -11.74
C PRO A 76 7.14 -10.95 -10.59
N LEU A 77 7.36 -9.68 -10.94
CA LEU A 77 7.26 -8.53 -10.03
C LEU A 77 6.14 -7.59 -10.50
N LEU A 78 5.22 -7.28 -9.59
CA LEU A 78 4.24 -6.22 -9.74
C LEU A 78 4.62 -5.06 -8.82
N LEU A 79 4.94 -3.89 -9.39
CA LEU A 79 5.07 -2.66 -8.63
C LEU A 79 3.73 -1.91 -8.60
N VAL A 80 3.29 -1.51 -7.41
CA VAL A 80 2.05 -0.75 -7.20
C VAL A 80 2.29 0.46 -6.32
N ASN A 81 1.36 1.41 -6.35
CA ASN A 81 1.31 2.50 -5.39
C ASN A 81 0.94 1.96 -4.00
N GLU A 82 1.48 2.53 -2.93
CA GLU A 82 1.15 2.16 -1.55
C GLU A 82 -0.33 2.37 -1.24
N THR A 83 -0.92 3.51 -1.62
CA THR A 83 -2.34 3.76 -1.41
C THR A 83 -3.24 2.88 -2.27
N LEU A 84 -2.76 2.42 -3.45
CA LEU A 84 -3.47 1.43 -4.25
C LEU A 84 -3.44 0.06 -3.56
N ALA A 85 -2.31 -0.36 -2.99
CA ALA A 85 -2.22 -1.59 -2.22
C ALA A 85 -3.18 -1.57 -1.02
N ILE A 86 -3.23 -0.46 -0.28
CA ILE A 86 -4.21 -0.23 0.79
C ILE A 86 -5.65 -0.31 0.26
N ALA A 87 -5.92 0.34 -0.86
CA ALA A 87 -7.26 0.38 -1.45
C ALA A 87 -7.72 -1.00 -1.94
N MET A 88 -6.83 -1.81 -2.52
CA MET A 88 -7.11 -3.19 -2.92
C MET A 88 -7.49 -4.05 -1.70
N GLN A 89 -6.73 -3.95 -0.61
CA GLN A 89 -7.02 -4.67 0.62
C GLN A 89 -8.34 -4.22 1.26
N TYR A 90 -8.61 -2.91 1.32
CA TYR A 90 -9.86 -2.39 1.88
C TYR A 90 -11.09 -2.73 1.02
N SER A 91 -10.89 -2.88 -0.29
CA SER A 91 -11.96 -3.19 -1.24
C SER A 91 -12.31 -4.68 -1.29
N SER A 92 -11.40 -5.56 -0.85
CA SER A 92 -11.62 -7.01 -0.84
C SER A 92 -12.32 -7.52 0.41
N ILE A 93 -12.48 -6.69 1.45
CA ILE A 93 -13.18 -7.06 2.70
C ILE A 93 -14.70 -7.16 2.45
N PRO A 94 -15.34 -8.32 2.66
CA PRO A 94 -16.79 -8.46 2.54
C PRO A 94 -17.57 -7.66 3.61
N PRO A 95 -18.77 -7.15 3.30
CA PRO A 95 -19.41 -7.19 1.99
C PRO A 95 -18.78 -6.20 0.99
N ILE A 96 -18.50 -6.66 -0.22
CA ILE A 96 -17.97 -5.81 -1.29
C ILE A 96 -19.13 -5.03 -1.90
N ILE A 97 -19.17 -3.72 -1.63
CA ILE A 97 -20.20 -2.79 -2.10
C ILE A 97 -19.57 -1.58 -2.78
N ALA A 98 -20.29 -0.98 -3.73
CA ALA A 98 -19.81 0.22 -4.40
C ALA A 98 -19.66 1.37 -3.39
N LYS A 99 -18.50 2.04 -3.40
CA LYS A 99 -18.14 3.06 -2.41
C LYS A 99 -17.07 4.00 -2.96
N THR A 100 -17.15 5.27 -2.55
CA THR A 100 -16.05 6.23 -2.64
C THR A 100 -15.40 6.31 -1.27
N PHE A 101 -14.07 6.20 -1.22
CA PHE A 101 -13.34 6.22 0.04
C PHE A 101 -11.97 6.87 -0.12
N MET A 102 -11.40 7.29 1.01
CA MET A 102 -10.10 7.94 1.07
C MET A 102 -9.10 7.02 1.76
N CYS A 103 -7.94 6.84 1.13
CA CYS A 103 -6.77 6.23 1.74
C CYS A 103 -5.82 7.34 2.18
N ILE A 104 -5.40 7.29 3.45
CA ILE A 104 -4.38 8.18 4.01
C ILE A 104 -3.22 7.29 4.40
N ASP A 105 -2.10 7.45 3.70
CA ASP A 105 -0.86 6.75 3.99
C ASP A 105 0.16 7.70 4.62
N LEU A 106 0.66 7.30 5.79
CA LEU A 106 1.54 8.07 6.64
C LEU A 106 2.87 7.33 6.77
N GLY A 107 3.79 7.64 5.87
CA GLY A 107 5.15 7.15 5.92
C GLY A 107 6.04 8.01 6.82
N ALA A 108 7.22 7.50 7.16
CA ALA A 108 8.20 8.21 7.98
C ALA A 108 8.67 9.55 7.36
N SER A 109 8.65 9.65 6.03
CA SER A 109 9.10 10.82 5.26
C SER A 109 8.05 11.33 4.26
N LYS A 110 6.79 10.86 4.34
CA LYS A 110 5.73 11.31 3.43
C LYS A 110 4.33 11.19 4.01
N LEU A 111 3.42 11.95 3.42
CA LEU A 111 1.98 11.81 3.58
C LEU A 111 1.34 11.71 2.19
N THR A 112 0.70 10.59 1.89
CA THR A 112 -0.14 10.43 0.70
C THR A 112 -1.61 10.43 1.09
N VAL A 113 -2.43 11.19 0.38
CA VAL A 113 -3.89 11.11 0.42
C VAL A 113 -4.39 10.78 -0.98
N SER A 114 -5.05 9.63 -1.11
CA SER A 114 -5.70 9.18 -2.35
C SER A 114 -7.20 8.99 -2.13
N ILE A 115 -8.02 9.31 -3.13
CA ILE A 115 -9.44 8.97 -3.17
C ILE A 115 -9.64 7.90 -4.23
N PHE A 116 -10.34 6.84 -3.85
CA PHE A 116 -10.69 5.73 -4.71
C PHE A 116 -12.21 5.58 -4.83
N GLU A 117 -12.63 5.08 -5.98
CA GLU A 117 -13.99 4.62 -6.23
C GLU A 117 -13.97 3.13 -6.54
N LEU A 118 -14.70 2.36 -5.75
CA LEU A 118 -15.05 0.98 -6.06
C LEU A 118 -16.41 1.00 -6.75
N LYS A 119 -16.44 0.75 -8.06
CA LYS A 119 -17.65 0.73 -8.87
C LYS A 119 -18.07 -0.69 -9.16
N ARG A 120 -19.37 -0.99 -9.04
CA ARG A 120 -19.90 -2.25 -9.57
C ARG A 120 -19.85 -2.17 -11.10
N LYS A 121 -19.20 -3.13 -11.73
CA LYS A 121 -19.14 -3.23 -13.19
C LYS A 121 -20.30 -4.10 -13.67
N ASP A 122 -20.43 -5.31 -13.12
CA ASP A 122 -21.51 -6.26 -13.44
C ASP A 122 -22.05 -6.97 -12.18
N VAL A 123 -22.84 -8.05 -12.35
CA VAL A 123 -23.45 -8.78 -11.23
C VAL A 123 -22.39 -9.27 -10.23
N ASP A 124 -21.25 -9.77 -10.73
CA ASP A 124 -20.21 -10.42 -9.92
C ASP A 124 -18.85 -9.69 -9.97
N SER A 125 -18.81 -8.45 -10.48
CA SER A 125 -17.54 -7.75 -10.71
C SER A 125 -17.54 -6.32 -10.19
N PHE A 126 -16.41 -5.94 -9.58
CA PHE A 126 -16.12 -4.58 -9.14
C PHE A 126 -14.84 -4.07 -9.80
N CYS A 127 -14.80 -2.77 -10.06
CA CYS A 127 -13.64 -2.06 -10.58
C CYS A 127 -13.20 -1.03 -9.53
N LEU A 128 -11.92 -1.10 -9.13
CA LEU A 128 -11.31 -0.10 -8.27
C LEU A 128 -10.59 0.93 -9.14
N GLN A 129 -10.91 2.21 -8.94
CA GLN A 129 -10.35 3.32 -9.70
C GLN A 129 -9.81 4.38 -8.73
N GLU A 130 -8.55 4.81 -8.92
CA GLU A 130 -8.04 6.02 -8.26
C GLU A 130 -8.61 7.25 -8.96
N VAL A 131 -9.26 8.13 -8.20
CA VAL A 131 -9.87 9.37 -8.70
C VAL A 131 -8.90 10.54 -8.57
N MET A 132 -8.19 10.60 -7.43
CA MET A 132 -7.17 11.61 -7.19
C MET A 132 -6.16 11.09 -6.18
N SER A 133 -4.93 11.58 -6.28
CA SER A 133 -3.87 11.33 -5.31
C SER A 133 -3.05 12.60 -5.10
N ARG A 134 -2.60 12.82 -3.87
CA ARG A 134 -1.61 13.84 -3.54
C ARG A 134 -0.65 13.30 -2.50
N THR A 135 0.64 13.36 -2.84
CA THR A 135 1.73 13.04 -1.91
C THR A 135 2.47 14.31 -1.53
N ASN A 136 2.73 14.48 -0.25
CA ASN A 136 3.66 15.48 0.28
C ASN A 136 4.85 14.75 0.89
N VAL A 137 6.06 15.10 0.46
CA VAL A 137 7.30 14.55 1.02
C VAL A 137 7.81 15.50 2.09
N PHE A 138 8.12 14.97 3.27
CA PHE A 138 8.76 15.72 4.34
C PHE A 138 10.27 15.69 4.09
N VAL A 139 10.86 16.85 3.82
CA VAL A 139 12.32 17.01 3.78
C VAL A 139 12.76 17.43 5.18
N SER A 140 13.55 16.59 5.84
CA SER A 140 14.23 16.91 7.11
C SER A 140 15.53 17.65 6.87
#